data_AF-A0A448Z3E0-F1
#
_entry.id   AF-A0A448Z3E0-F1
#
_cell.length_a   1.000
_cell.length_b   1.000
_cell.length_c   1.000
_cell.angle_alpha   90.00
_cell.angle_beta   90.00
_cell.angle_gamma   90.00
#
_symmetry.space_group_name_H-M   'P 1'
#
loop_
_entity.id
_entity.type
_entity.pdbx_description
1 polymer ?
#
loop_
_entity_poly.entity_id
_entity_poly.type
_entity_poly.pdbx_seq_one_letter_code
_entity_poly.pdbx_strand_id
1 'polypeptide(L)'
;MFAYNFAVAHLGLRHTIANSFMLSDVFSEMEGWKLIDKVNETNICKNFPKGQRPHVIHYCQTYYIGSESLYDWWVFGKRKLRKDFISCEAPLLKVPPDNLADYEIYHQKKMIGNNANIEKEVWERKYAKRESFMVCEMIRALNDAAIFFKDEQCKDGTANYNFSYVFH
;
A
#
# COMPACT_ATOMS: atom_id res chain seq x y z
N MET A 1 -14.66 14.80 2.26
CA MET A 1 -15.72 14.85 1.24
C MET A 1 -17.11 14.82 1.90
N PHE A 2 -17.49 15.83 2.69
CA PHE A 2 -18.84 15.86 3.31
C PHE A 2 -19.76 16.91 2.66
N ALA A 3 -19.22 18.02 2.20
CA ALA A 3 -20.00 19.10 1.59
C ALA A 3 -20.85 18.65 0.40
N TYR A 4 -20.28 17.86 -0.52
CA TYR A 4 -21.04 17.29 -1.65
C TYR A 4 -22.19 16.40 -1.18
N ASN A 5 -21.91 15.47 -0.27
CA ASN A 5 -22.93 14.53 0.25
C ASN A 5 -24.08 15.28 0.95
N PHE A 6 -23.77 16.30 1.75
CA PHE A 6 -24.78 17.15 2.38
C PHE A 6 -25.61 17.93 1.35
N ALA A 7 -24.98 18.52 0.34
CA ALA A 7 -25.69 19.27 -0.70
C ALA A 7 -26.62 18.35 -1.52
N VAL A 8 -26.13 17.17 -1.91
CA VAL A 8 -26.93 16.16 -2.64
C VAL A 8 -28.12 15.69 -1.83
N ALA A 9 -27.93 15.42 -0.54
CA ALA A 9 -29.02 15.03 0.36
C ALA A 9 -30.05 16.16 0.54
N HIS A 10 -29.58 17.39 0.78
CA HIS A 10 -30.44 18.56 0.95
C HIS A 10 -31.27 18.87 -0.30
N LEU A 11 -30.65 18.76 -1.48
CA LEU A 11 -31.30 19.02 -2.76
C LEU A 11 -32.10 17.82 -3.31
N GLY A 12 -32.13 16.68 -2.60
CA GLY A 12 -32.84 15.48 -3.03
C GLY A 12 -32.32 14.89 -4.34
N LEU A 13 -31.04 15.08 -4.66
CA LEU A 13 -30.47 14.63 -5.93
C LEU A 13 -30.27 13.11 -5.94
N ARG A 14 -30.72 12.48 -7.02
CA ARG A 14 -30.45 11.05 -7.28
C ARG A 14 -28.96 10.87 -7.51
N HIS A 15 -28.36 9.92 -6.80
CA HIS A 15 -26.95 9.58 -6.93
C HIS A 15 -26.75 8.08 -6.78
N THR A 16 -25.64 7.59 -7.31
CA THR A 16 -25.23 6.19 -7.17
C THR A 16 -23.86 6.15 -6.52
N ILE A 17 -23.73 5.36 -5.46
CA ILE A 17 -22.44 5.14 -4.81
C ILE A 17 -21.69 4.10 -5.62
N ALA A 18 -20.55 4.51 -6.17
CA ALA A 18 -19.67 3.60 -6.88
C ALA A 18 -18.65 3.03 -5.90
N ASN A 19 -18.89 1.80 -5.45
CA ASN A 19 -18.07 1.16 -4.44
C ASN A 19 -16.72 0.66 -4.98
N SER A 20 -16.60 0.30 -6.27
CA SER A 20 -15.41 -0.40 -6.76
C SER A 20 -14.28 0.49 -7.29
N PHE A 21 -14.41 1.82 -7.25
CA PHE A 21 -13.41 2.69 -7.89
C PHE A 21 -12.10 2.80 -7.12
N MET A 22 -12.17 2.70 -5.79
CA MET A 22 -11.03 2.97 -4.93
C MET A 22 -10.78 1.87 -3.91
N LEU A 23 -9.53 1.77 -3.47
CA LEU A 23 -9.10 1.07 -2.25
C LEU A 23 -8.41 2.06 -1.33
N SER A 24 -8.67 2.01 -0.03
CA SER A 24 -8.06 2.91 0.94
C SER A 24 -7.86 2.32 2.33
N ASP A 25 -8.88 1.67 2.86
CA ASP A 25 -8.89 1.12 4.21
C ASP A 25 -9.09 -0.39 4.13
N VAL A 26 -8.06 -1.14 4.53
CA VAL A 26 -8.07 -2.61 4.47
C VAL A 26 -9.20 -3.22 5.30
N PHE A 27 -9.75 -2.48 6.27
CA PHE A 27 -10.88 -2.90 7.11
C PHE A 27 -12.25 -2.57 6.51
N SER A 28 -12.29 -1.81 5.41
CA SER A 28 -13.54 -1.46 4.76
C SER A 28 -14.21 -2.70 4.16
N GLU A 29 -15.49 -2.89 4.46
CA GLU A 29 -16.36 -3.86 3.78
C GLU A 29 -17.02 -3.26 2.52
N MET A 30 -16.82 -1.95 2.30
CA MET A 30 -17.13 -1.25 1.06
C MET A 30 -15.90 -1.27 0.14
N GLU A 31 -15.79 -0.34 -0.81
CA GLU A 31 -14.63 -0.25 -1.71
C GLU A 31 -14.49 -1.44 -2.69
N GLY A 32 -13.40 -1.44 -3.47
CA GLY A 32 -13.06 -2.50 -4.42
C GLY A 32 -12.53 -3.79 -3.78
N TRP A 33 -12.50 -3.93 -2.45
CA TRP A 33 -11.80 -5.04 -1.78
C TRP A 33 -12.30 -6.42 -2.15
N LYS A 34 -13.60 -6.57 -2.45
CA LYS A 34 -14.17 -7.84 -2.92
C LYS A 34 -13.53 -8.34 -4.22
N LEU A 35 -12.93 -7.45 -5.02
CA LEU A 35 -12.17 -7.84 -6.21
C LEU A 35 -10.82 -8.45 -5.80
N ILE A 36 -10.18 -7.88 -4.78
CA ILE A 36 -8.91 -8.37 -4.23
C ILE A 36 -9.13 -9.71 -3.51
N ASP A 37 -10.17 -9.80 -2.69
CA ASP A 37 -10.49 -10.97 -1.88
C ASP A 37 -10.75 -12.24 -2.72
N LYS A 38 -11.22 -12.08 -3.97
CA LYS A 38 -11.46 -13.19 -4.90
C LYS A 38 -10.21 -13.80 -5.54
N VAL A 39 -9.09 -13.07 -5.55
CA VAL A 39 -7.82 -13.57 -6.12
C VAL A 39 -7.23 -14.62 -5.17
N ASN A 40 -6.49 -15.63 -5.65
CA ASN A 40 -5.84 -16.57 -4.72
C ASN A 40 -4.76 -15.83 -3.89
N GLU A 41 -4.56 -16.24 -2.63
CA GLU A 41 -3.60 -15.64 -1.69
C GLU A 41 -2.16 -15.69 -2.24
N THR A 42 -1.81 -16.80 -2.92
CA THR A 42 -0.49 -17.01 -3.50
C THR A 42 -0.17 -15.95 -4.55
N ASN A 43 0.90 -15.18 -4.31
CA ASN A 43 1.47 -14.17 -5.22
C ASN A 43 0.61 -12.92 -5.45
N ILE A 44 -0.11 -12.43 -4.42
CA ILE A 44 -0.91 -11.20 -4.52
C ILE A 44 -0.11 -9.98 -5.04
N CYS A 45 1.21 -9.98 -4.83
CA CYS A 45 2.13 -8.93 -5.27
C CYS A 45 2.49 -8.98 -6.77
N LYS A 46 2.39 -10.15 -7.41
CA LYS A 46 2.88 -10.37 -8.79
C LYS A 46 1.79 -10.78 -9.77
N ASN A 47 0.86 -11.64 -9.32
CA ASN A 47 -0.12 -12.29 -10.19
C ASN A 47 -1.49 -11.60 -10.19
N PHE A 48 -1.55 -10.35 -9.76
CA PHE A 48 -2.82 -9.62 -9.77
C PHE A 48 -3.25 -9.30 -11.22
N PRO A 49 -4.42 -9.78 -11.69
CA PRO A 49 -4.86 -9.60 -13.08
C PRO A 49 -4.95 -8.11 -13.47
N LYS A 50 -4.25 -7.70 -14.54
CA LYS A 50 -4.20 -6.29 -14.97
C LYS A 50 -5.60 -5.67 -15.14
N GLY A 51 -6.53 -6.40 -15.73
CA GLY A 51 -7.90 -5.93 -15.97
C GLY A 51 -8.80 -5.85 -14.73
N GLN A 52 -8.34 -6.35 -13.58
CA GLN A 52 -9.08 -6.28 -12.31
C GLN A 52 -8.45 -5.28 -11.34
N ARG A 53 -7.37 -4.59 -11.76
CA ARG A 53 -6.65 -3.66 -10.87
C ARG A 53 -7.58 -2.51 -10.50
N PRO A 54 -7.59 -2.09 -9.22
CA PRO A 54 -8.34 -0.92 -8.82
C PRO A 54 -7.86 0.29 -9.63
N HIS A 55 -8.80 1.13 -10.06
CA HIS A 55 -8.47 2.32 -10.82
C HIS A 55 -7.85 3.42 -9.95
N VAL A 56 -8.24 3.46 -8.67
CA VAL A 56 -7.78 4.45 -7.71
C VAL A 56 -7.28 3.76 -6.45
N ILE A 57 -6.12 4.19 -5.97
CA ILE A 57 -5.61 3.83 -4.65
C ILE A 57 -5.51 5.10 -3.83
N HIS A 58 -6.32 5.20 -2.78
CA HIS A 58 -6.28 6.32 -1.85
C HIS A 58 -5.42 5.93 -0.64
N TYR A 59 -4.17 6.40 -0.64
CA TYR A 59 -3.17 6.08 0.38
C TYR A 59 -3.37 6.88 1.68
N CYS A 60 -4.51 6.70 2.35
CA CYS A 60 -4.84 7.42 3.59
C CYS A 60 -4.04 6.92 4.80
N GLN A 61 -3.84 5.61 4.86
CA GLN A 61 -3.30 4.90 6.01
C GLN A 61 -1.81 4.56 5.85
N THR A 62 -1.22 4.05 6.93
CA THR A 62 0.04 3.31 6.87
C THR A 62 -0.31 1.84 6.71
N TYR A 63 0.25 1.19 5.70
CA TYR A 63 0.10 -0.23 5.45
C TYR A 63 1.32 -0.96 6.00
N TYR A 64 1.14 -2.12 6.61
CA TYR A 64 2.24 -2.88 7.17
C TYR A 64 1.94 -4.37 7.23
N ILE A 65 2.99 -5.16 7.00
CA ILE A 65 2.96 -6.61 7.08
C ILE A 65 4.36 -7.12 7.37
N GLY A 66 4.47 -8.06 8.28
CA GLY A 66 5.75 -8.60 8.70
C GLY A 66 5.54 -9.83 9.56
N SER A 67 6.62 -10.51 9.94
CA SER A 67 6.56 -11.68 10.83
C SER A 67 7.01 -11.30 12.25
N GLU A 68 7.09 -12.28 13.15
CA GLU A 68 7.63 -12.10 14.51
C GLU A 68 9.05 -11.54 14.51
N SER A 69 9.80 -11.77 13.43
CA SER A 69 11.12 -11.18 13.23
C SER A 69 10.98 -9.68 12.94
N LEU A 70 11.52 -8.83 13.83
CA LEU A 70 11.61 -7.38 13.63
C LEU A 70 12.35 -6.98 12.34
N TYR A 71 13.06 -7.92 11.70
CA TYR A 71 13.82 -7.68 10.48
C TYR A 71 13.01 -7.91 9.20
N ASP A 72 11.82 -8.50 9.30
CA ASP A 72 10.99 -8.88 8.15
C ASP A 72 9.70 -8.05 8.05
N TRP A 73 9.78 -6.76 8.41
CA TRP A 73 8.65 -5.83 8.31
C TRP A 73 8.69 -5.03 7.01
N TRP A 74 7.56 -5.05 6.31
CA TRP A 74 7.29 -4.20 5.16
C TRP A 74 6.27 -3.17 5.57
N VAL A 75 6.67 -1.90 5.52
CA VAL A 75 5.80 -0.78 5.88
C VAL A 75 5.70 0.14 4.68
N PHE A 76 4.51 0.61 4.36
CA PHE A 76 4.30 1.72 3.46
C PHE A 76 3.59 2.85 4.20
N GLY A 77 4.19 4.03 4.24
CA GLY A 77 3.55 5.21 4.82
C GLY A 77 3.94 6.47 4.08
N LYS A 78 2.94 7.27 3.68
CA LYS A 78 3.18 8.51 2.90
C LYS A 78 4.16 9.48 3.57
N ARG A 79 4.16 9.53 4.90
CA ARG A 79 5.03 10.40 5.69
C ARG A 79 6.43 9.82 5.91
N LYS A 80 6.62 8.54 5.61
CA LYS A 80 7.90 7.83 5.72
C LYS A 80 8.71 7.88 4.43
N LEU A 81 8.09 8.25 3.29
CA LEU A 81 8.78 8.39 2.01
C LEU A 81 9.75 9.57 2.05
N ARG A 82 11.00 9.34 1.66
CA ARG A 82 12.01 10.41 1.54
C ARG A 82 11.53 11.48 0.54
N LYS A 83 11.78 12.75 0.87
CA LYS A 83 11.28 13.90 0.10
C LYS A 83 11.88 14.00 -1.31
N ASP A 84 13.08 13.47 -1.49
CA ASP A 84 13.87 13.44 -2.71
C ASP A 84 13.78 12.08 -3.43
N PHE A 85 12.74 11.28 -3.16
CA PHE A 85 12.59 9.95 -3.76
C PHE A 85 12.57 10.00 -5.29
N ILE A 86 11.91 11.02 -5.86
CA ILE A 86 11.93 11.29 -7.30
C ILE A 86 13.15 12.18 -7.61
N SER A 87 14.33 11.56 -7.69
CA SER A 87 15.60 12.19 -8.08
C SER A 87 16.51 11.17 -8.78
N CYS A 88 17.58 11.63 -9.42
CA CYS A 88 18.52 10.75 -10.10
C CYS A 88 19.29 9.87 -9.12
N GLU A 89 19.68 10.42 -7.97
CA GLU A 89 20.56 9.80 -6.98
C GLU A 89 19.82 8.88 -6.01
N ALA A 90 18.53 9.14 -5.76
CA ALA A 90 17.76 8.35 -4.80
C ALA A 90 17.62 6.88 -5.26
N PRO A 91 17.89 5.90 -4.38
CA PRO A 91 17.61 4.49 -4.65
C PRO A 91 16.11 4.23 -4.76
N LEU A 92 15.76 3.18 -5.50
CA LEU A 92 14.41 2.64 -5.61
C LEU A 92 14.02 1.90 -4.32
N LEU A 93 12.71 1.81 -4.06
CA LEU A 93 12.16 1.05 -2.95
C LEU A 93 12.46 -0.43 -3.13
N LYS A 94 12.93 -1.09 -2.08
CA LYS A 94 13.14 -2.54 -2.06
C LYS A 94 11.83 -3.25 -2.39
N VAL A 95 11.90 -4.27 -3.25
CA VAL A 95 10.72 -5.03 -3.67
C VAL A 95 10.39 -6.08 -2.61
N PRO A 96 9.13 -6.15 -2.13
CA PRO A 96 8.69 -7.19 -1.20
C PRO A 96 8.73 -8.59 -1.83
N PRO A 97 8.88 -9.65 -1.03
CA PRO A 97 8.79 -11.02 -1.52
C PRO A 97 7.35 -11.35 -1.97
N ASP A 98 7.22 -12.30 -2.90
CA ASP A 98 5.94 -12.66 -3.52
C ASP A 98 4.95 -13.31 -2.53
N ASN A 99 5.46 -13.94 -1.47
CA ASN A 99 4.71 -14.66 -0.45
C ASN A 99 4.33 -13.79 0.76
N LEU A 100 4.25 -12.47 0.59
CA LEU A 100 4.01 -11.54 1.68
C LEU A 100 2.68 -11.82 2.43
N ALA A 101 1.66 -12.31 1.72
CA ALA A 101 0.36 -12.65 2.31
C ALA A 101 0.40 -13.90 3.22
N ASP A 102 1.47 -14.69 3.15
CA ASP A 102 1.66 -15.86 4.03
C ASP A 102 2.20 -15.46 5.41
N TYR A 103 2.57 -14.18 5.60
CA TYR A 103 3.10 -13.67 6.85
C TYR A 103 1.95 -13.46 7.84
N GLU A 104 2.19 -13.79 9.11
CA GLU A 104 1.25 -13.46 10.19
C GLU A 104 1.29 -11.96 10.46
N ILE A 105 0.21 -11.22 10.19
CA ILE A 105 0.17 -9.81 10.60
C ILE A 105 0.11 -9.73 12.11
N TYR A 106 1.08 -9.01 12.67
CA TYR A 106 1.02 -8.51 14.03
C TYR A 106 0.73 -7.01 14.03
N HIS A 107 -0.24 -6.58 14.83
CA HIS A 107 -0.43 -5.16 15.09
C HIS A 107 0.60 -4.66 16.10
N GLN A 108 1.43 -3.66 15.78
CA GLN A 108 2.16 -2.93 16.82
C GLN A 108 1.20 -1.97 17.50
N LYS A 109 0.67 -2.30 18.69
CA LYS A 109 -0.06 -1.29 19.47
C LYS A 109 0.86 -0.09 19.75
N LYS A 110 0.30 1.10 19.56
CA LYS A 110 0.94 2.41 19.72
C LYS A 110 1.91 2.41 20.91
N MET A 111 3.15 2.85 20.68
CA MET A 111 4.07 3.18 21.77
C MET A 111 3.44 4.22 22.69
N ILE A 112 3.11 3.84 23.92
CA ILE A 112 2.83 4.77 25.01
C ILE A 112 4.01 4.65 25.99
N GLY A 113 4.98 5.56 25.84
CA GLY A 113 6.22 5.57 26.63
C GLY A 113 7.34 4.69 26.06
N ASN A 114 8.43 4.53 26.83
CA ASN A 114 9.66 3.81 26.43
C ASN A 114 9.53 2.28 26.40
N ASN A 115 8.36 1.72 26.75
CA ASN A 115 8.14 0.28 26.76
C ASN A 115 7.32 -0.12 25.53
N ALA A 116 8.01 -0.62 24.51
CA ALA A 116 7.39 -1.22 23.34
C ALA A 116 6.79 -2.59 23.72
N ASN A 117 5.61 -2.60 24.32
CA ASN A 117 4.83 -3.83 24.45
C ASN A 117 4.17 -4.11 23.09
N ILE A 118 4.78 -4.99 22.31
CA ILE A 118 4.18 -5.53 21.08
C ILE A 118 3.07 -6.49 21.51
N GLU A 119 1.84 -6.01 21.57
CA GLU A 119 0.69 -6.89 21.69
C GLU A 119 0.43 -7.54 20.33
N LYS A 120 0.65 -8.86 20.26
CA LYS A 120 0.37 -9.66 19.07
C LYS A 120 -1.14 -9.80 18.91
N GLU A 121 -1.74 -8.98 18.04
CA GLU A 121 -3.07 -9.24 17.52
C GLU A 121 -2.91 -9.87 16.13
N VAL A 122 -3.28 -11.15 16.02
CA VAL A 122 -3.27 -11.88 14.76
C VAL A 122 -4.52 -11.48 13.99
N TRP A 123 -4.33 -10.81 12.85
CA TRP A 123 -5.45 -10.46 11.98
C TRP A 123 -5.97 -11.67 11.19
N GLU A 124 -7.24 -11.61 10.79
CA GLU A 124 -7.77 -12.53 9.79
C GLU A 124 -6.95 -12.47 8.50
N ARG A 125 -6.73 -13.63 7.86
CA ARG A 125 -5.96 -13.72 6.59
C ARG A 125 -6.44 -12.75 5.51
N LYS A 126 -7.74 -12.43 5.49
CA LYS A 126 -8.29 -11.46 4.54
C LYS A 126 -7.58 -10.11 4.65
N TYR A 127 -7.30 -9.63 5.86
CA TYR A 127 -6.63 -8.35 6.07
C TYR A 127 -5.14 -8.46 5.76
N ALA A 128 -4.51 -9.60 6.08
CA ALA A 128 -3.12 -9.89 5.68
C ALA A 128 -2.90 -9.77 4.17
N LYS A 129 -3.82 -10.34 3.41
CA LYS A 129 -3.82 -10.25 1.97
C LYS A 129 -4.05 -8.82 1.46
N ARG A 130 -4.97 -8.06 2.06
CA ARG A 130 -5.26 -6.67 1.66
C ARG A 130 -4.09 -5.74 1.94
N GLU A 131 -3.46 -5.86 3.10
CA GLU A 131 -2.21 -5.16 3.45
C GLU A 131 -1.07 -5.51 2.48
N SER A 132 -0.87 -6.81 2.21
CA SER A 132 0.11 -7.29 1.23
C SER A 132 -0.10 -6.64 -0.13
N PHE A 133 -1.34 -6.62 -0.62
CA PHE A 133 -1.69 -6.00 -1.88
C PHE A 133 -1.31 -4.52 -1.89
N MET A 134 -1.65 -3.76 -0.84
CA MET A 134 -1.36 -2.33 -0.77
C MET A 134 0.14 -2.04 -0.72
N VAL A 135 0.89 -2.75 0.12
CA VAL A 135 2.34 -2.61 0.21
C VAL A 135 2.99 -2.86 -1.14
N CYS A 136 2.65 -3.99 -1.77
CA CYS A 136 3.22 -4.37 -3.05
C CYS A 136 2.85 -3.40 -4.17
N GLU A 137 1.58 -2.97 -4.22
CA GLU A 137 1.11 -2.09 -5.29
C GLU A 137 1.65 -0.67 -5.16
N MET A 138 1.74 -0.14 -3.94
CA MET A 138 2.28 1.20 -3.71
C MET A 138 3.79 1.25 -3.99
N ILE A 139 4.55 0.24 -3.54
CA ILE A 139 5.99 0.14 -3.83
C ILE A 139 6.22 0.05 -5.34
N ARG A 140 5.46 -0.81 -6.03
CA ARG A 140 5.54 -0.98 -7.48
C ARG A 140 5.24 0.31 -8.23
N ALA A 141 4.11 0.97 -7.93
CA ALA A 141 3.71 2.20 -8.60
C ALA A 141 4.72 3.35 -8.39
N LEU A 142 5.29 3.48 -7.19
CA LEU A 142 6.32 4.48 -6.91
C LEU A 142 7.63 4.18 -7.61
N ASN A 143 8.05 2.92 -7.65
CA ASN A 143 9.23 2.51 -8.39
C ASN A 143 9.06 2.75 -9.89
N ASP A 144 7.91 2.38 -10.47
CA ASP A 144 7.60 2.62 -11.88
C ASP A 144 7.67 4.12 -12.21
N ALA A 145 7.11 4.98 -11.34
CA ALA A 145 7.18 6.43 -11.49
C ALA A 145 8.61 6.99 -11.36
N ALA A 146 9.39 6.47 -10.42
CA ALA A 146 10.78 6.89 -10.21
C ALA A 146 11.69 6.42 -11.36
N ILE A 147 11.47 5.22 -11.89
CA ILE A 147 12.16 4.70 -13.08
C ILE A 147 11.83 5.59 -14.28
N PHE A 148 10.55 5.86 -14.53
CA PHE A 148 10.14 6.74 -15.62
C PHE A 148 10.78 8.14 -15.50
N PHE A 149 10.78 8.73 -14.31
CA PHE A 149 11.48 10.00 -14.10
C PHE A 149 12.98 9.90 -14.40
N LYS A 150 13.64 8.82 -13.95
CA LYS A 150 15.08 8.62 -14.18
C LYS A 150 15.41 8.48 -15.66
N ASP A 151 14.61 7.70 -16.38
CA ASP A 151 14.79 7.45 -17.82
C ASP A 151 14.63 8.73 -18.65
N GLU A 152 13.71 9.62 -18.24
CA GLU A 152 13.38 10.83 -18.99
C GLU A 152 14.19 12.07 -18.58
N GLN A 153 14.72 12.12 -17.35
CA GLN A 153 15.27 13.35 -16.77
C GLN A 153 16.74 13.26 -16.35
N CYS A 154 17.28 12.05 -16.18
CA CYS A 154 18.67 11.89 -15.74
C CYS A 154 19.63 11.80 -16.93
N LYS A 155 20.89 12.15 -16.68
CA LYS A 155 21.95 11.95 -17.67
C LYS A 155 22.25 10.45 -17.80
N ASP A 156 22.62 10.03 -19.00
CA ASP A 156 22.97 8.65 -19.29
C ASP A 156 24.03 8.14 -18.30
N GLY A 157 23.74 7.00 -17.66
CA GLY A 157 24.64 6.34 -16.71
C GLY A 157 24.75 7.00 -15.34
N THR A 158 24.02 8.08 -15.03
CA THR A 158 24.09 8.73 -13.71
C THR A 158 22.95 8.34 -12.77
N ALA A 159 21.86 7.78 -13.30
CA ALA A 159 20.70 7.41 -12.50
C ALA A 159 20.96 6.17 -11.62
N ASN A 160 20.52 6.25 -10.36
CA ASN A 160 20.56 5.15 -9.40
C ASN A 160 19.32 4.26 -9.53
N TYR A 161 19.49 3.04 -10.06
CA TYR A 161 18.43 2.03 -10.19
C TYR A 161 18.50 0.93 -9.12
N ASN A 162 19.22 1.15 -8.02
CA ASN A 162 19.35 0.15 -6.96
C ASN A 162 18.08 0.07 -6.10
N PHE A 163 17.50 -1.13 -5.96
CA PHE A 163 16.31 -1.41 -5.16
C PHE A 163 16.68 -1.68 -3.68
N SER A 164 17.18 -0.66 -2.99
CA SER A 164 17.75 -0.81 -1.64
C SER A 164 17.03 -0.03 -0.55
N TYR A 165 16.11 0.89 -0.89
CA TYR A 165 15.45 1.73 0.10
C TYR A 165 14.32 0.99 0.83
N VAL A 166 14.37 0.96 2.15
CA VAL A 166 13.34 0.37 3.01
C VAL A 166 12.73 1.48 3.86
N PHE A 167 11.42 1.42 4.10
CA PHE A 167 10.77 2.34 5.03
C PHE A 167 11.18 1.99 6.47
N HIS A 168 11.74 2.97 7.19
CA HIS A 168 12.01 2.88 8.63
C HIS A 168 10.77 3.35 9.42
#